data_AF-A0A352J2K0-F1
#
_entry.id   AF-A0A352J2K0-F1
#
_cell.length_a   1.000
_cell.length_b   1.000
_cell.length_c   1.000
_cell.angle_alpha   90.00
_cell.angle_beta   90.00
_cell.angle_gamma   90.00
#
_symmetry.space_group_name_H-M   'P 1'
#
loop_
_entity.id
_entity.type
_entity.pdbx_description
1 polymer ?
#
loop_
_entity_poly.entity_id
_entity_poly.type
_entity_poly.pdbx_seq_one_letter_code
_entity_poly.pdbx_strand_id
1 'polypeptide(L)'
;AYFAYDSKKSGGFTCSHLRFGDNRIRSTYLVNTPNFVACHVPAYLHLYDVTAGLKKGGTFLLNSLWSKEEVGNHLPDNVKKYLAKNNIKLYIINATNIADEIGLGNRTNTILQSAFFKISNVIPYELAVEQMKKFIVKSYGRKGEEIIKMNYAAVDRGGEVEEVEVLREWADLNVDTVQKDDAPEFIQKVVRPVNAQRGYDLPVSVFVGREDGTWEHGTATYEKRGVAASVPVWNPDNCIQCNQCAYVCPHATIRPFVLDEKEQKGLGEEVALLKTQGKQFEGTAFRIQVDVLDCLGCGNCVDVCPGKKGQSALEMVPITTQYDNQKNWDYMVQHVSSKAHLVDTKLNVKNSQFAKPLFEFSGACSGCGETPYIKLIT
;
A
#
# COMPACT_ATOMS: atom_id res chain seq x y z
N ALA A 1 21.59 15.78 5.28
CA ALA A 1 20.38 14.97 4.99
C ALA A 1 19.36 15.24 6.09
N TYR A 2 18.07 15.19 5.77
CA TYR A 2 16.99 15.21 6.74
C TYR A 2 15.93 14.21 6.31
N PHE A 3 15.27 13.55 7.25
CA PHE A 3 14.30 12.49 6.99
C PHE A 3 13.01 12.82 7.74
N ALA A 4 11.91 12.97 6.99
CA ALA A 4 10.58 13.14 7.54
C ALA A 4 9.87 11.78 7.53
N TYR A 5 9.48 11.31 8.71
CA TYR A 5 8.80 10.04 8.91
C TYR A 5 7.33 10.25 9.24
N ASP A 6 6.50 9.33 8.76
CA ASP A 6 5.08 9.25 9.09
C ASP A 6 4.86 8.61 10.47
N SER A 7 3.66 8.80 11.02
CA SER A 7 3.19 8.14 12.24
C SER A 7 2.86 6.65 12.01
N LYS A 8 2.57 6.26 10.77
CA LYS A 8 2.24 4.87 10.40
C LYS A 8 3.49 3.99 10.44
N LYS A 9 3.45 2.90 11.22
CA LYS A 9 4.62 2.03 11.45
C LYS A 9 4.97 1.13 10.26
N SER A 10 4.04 0.89 9.33
CA SER A 10 4.27 0.09 8.12
C SER A 10 3.56 0.69 6.92
N GLY A 11 4.25 0.71 5.77
CA GLY A 11 3.81 1.38 4.55
C GLY A 11 3.59 2.89 4.71
N GLY A 12 4.13 3.48 5.78
CA GLY A 12 4.00 4.91 6.08
C GLY A 12 4.83 5.75 5.11
N PHE A 13 4.41 6.99 4.92
CA PHE A 13 5.17 7.94 4.11
C PHE A 13 6.55 8.20 4.73
N THR A 14 7.58 8.28 3.91
CA THR A 14 8.90 8.73 4.36
C THR A 14 9.50 9.58 3.26
N CYS A 15 9.75 10.84 3.56
CA CYS A 15 10.40 11.76 2.62
C CYS A 15 11.84 12.01 3.04
N SER A 16 12.78 11.65 2.16
CA SER A 16 14.20 11.87 2.36
C SER A 16 14.66 13.13 1.64
N HIS A 17 15.13 14.11 2.38
CA HIS A 17 15.65 15.37 1.86
C HIS A 17 17.18 15.35 1.85
N LEU A 18 17.73 15.10 0.66
CA LEU A 18 19.16 15.04 0.42
C LEU A 18 19.63 16.29 -0.33
N ARG A 19 20.84 16.74 -0.01
CA ARG A 19 21.53 17.85 -0.68
C ARG A 19 22.99 17.49 -0.80
N PHE A 20 23.53 17.67 -1.99
CA PHE A 20 24.94 17.51 -2.33
C PHE A 20 25.41 18.79 -3.01
N GLY A 21 26.67 19.17 -2.81
CA GLY A 21 27.26 20.34 -3.44
C GLY A 21 28.65 20.63 -2.89
N ASP A 22 29.43 21.40 -3.64
CA ASP A 22 30.83 21.73 -3.31
C ASP A 22 30.95 22.72 -2.15
N ASN A 23 29.86 23.44 -1.86
CA ASN A 23 29.79 24.42 -0.80
C ASN A 23 29.14 23.85 0.46
N ARG A 24 29.54 24.40 1.61
CA ARG A 24 28.93 24.06 2.90
C ARG A 24 27.41 24.32 2.88
N ILE A 25 26.63 23.27 3.09
CA ILE A 25 25.16 23.32 3.13
C ILE A 25 24.69 23.91 4.47
N ARG A 26 24.01 25.05 4.42
CA ARG A 26 23.39 25.72 5.59
C ARG A 26 21.86 25.65 5.61
N SER A 27 21.24 25.00 4.63
CA SER A 27 19.78 24.91 4.49
C SER A 27 19.16 23.97 5.53
N THR A 28 18.79 24.52 6.70
CA THR A 28 18.12 23.82 7.81
C THR A 28 16.60 23.78 7.64
N TYR A 29 16.14 23.47 6.43
CA TYR A 29 14.73 23.34 6.06
C TYR A 29 14.56 22.22 5.02
N LEU A 30 13.34 21.76 4.82
CA LEU A 30 13.01 20.70 3.85
C LEU A 30 13.40 21.11 2.42
N VAL A 31 13.63 20.14 1.54
CA VAL A 31 13.85 20.44 0.12
C VAL A 31 12.50 20.79 -0.50
N ASN A 32 12.37 22.00 -1.03
CA ASN A 32 11.16 22.54 -1.67
C ASN A 32 11.27 22.61 -3.20
N THR A 33 12.48 22.63 -3.76
CA THR A 33 12.72 22.63 -5.22
C THR A 33 13.73 21.55 -5.62
N PRO A 34 13.37 20.27 -5.55
CA PRO A 34 14.29 19.18 -5.87
C PRO A 34 14.68 19.17 -7.37
N ASN A 35 15.91 18.73 -7.64
CA ASN A 35 16.39 18.42 -8.99
C ASN A 35 16.07 16.98 -9.41
N PHE A 36 15.92 16.10 -8.41
CA PHE A 36 15.67 14.68 -8.57
C PHE A 36 14.67 14.25 -7.50
N VAL A 37 13.62 13.54 -7.90
CA VAL A 37 12.65 12.91 -7.01
C VAL A 37 12.62 11.41 -7.32
N ALA A 38 12.59 10.57 -6.29
CA ALA A 38 12.31 9.15 -6.44
C ALA A 38 11.06 8.75 -5.65
N CYS A 39 10.15 8.05 -6.31
CA CYS A 39 8.95 7.46 -5.74
C CYS A 39 9.15 5.94 -5.67
N HIS A 40 9.40 5.41 -4.47
CA HIS A 40 9.75 4.00 -4.29
C HIS A 40 8.54 3.07 -4.10
N VAL A 41 7.33 3.65 -3.95
CA VAL A 41 6.09 2.91 -3.75
C VAL A 41 5.07 3.43 -4.77
N PRO A 42 4.60 2.60 -5.74
CA PRO A 42 3.67 3.04 -6.78
C PRO A 42 2.40 3.72 -6.25
N ALA A 43 1.83 3.22 -5.16
CA ALA A 43 0.61 3.77 -4.56
C ALA A 43 0.73 5.26 -4.19
N TYR A 44 1.95 5.74 -3.93
CA TYR A 44 2.20 7.13 -3.55
C TYR A 44 1.89 8.13 -4.65
N LEU A 45 1.88 7.70 -5.91
CA LEU A 45 1.44 8.51 -7.06
C LEU A 45 0.00 9.02 -6.87
N HIS A 46 -0.87 8.22 -6.25
CA HIS A 46 -2.29 8.53 -6.05
C HIS A 46 -2.57 9.17 -4.68
N LEU A 47 -1.70 8.93 -3.68
CA LEU A 47 -1.90 9.41 -2.32
C LEU A 47 -1.28 10.79 -2.04
N TYR A 48 -0.19 11.13 -2.73
CA TYR A 48 0.61 12.31 -2.44
C TYR A 48 0.95 13.09 -3.69
N ASP A 49 1.20 14.40 -3.55
CA ASP A 49 1.83 15.19 -4.61
C ASP A 49 3.34 14.90 -4.65
N VAL A 50 3.70 13.77 -5.25
CA VAL A 50 5.09 13.35 -5.42
C VAL A 50 5.87 14.25 -6.38
N THR A 51 5.19 15.12 -7.14
CA THR A 51 5.82 16.05 -8.08
C THR A 51 6.08 17.43 -7.49
N ALA A 52 5.62 17.68 -6.26
CA ALA A 52 5.69 18.98 -5.60
C ALA A 52 7.08 19.62 -5.67
N GLY A 53 7.16 20.74 -6.38
CA GLY A 53 8.36 21.58 -6.49
C GLY A 53 9.48 21.01 -7.38
N LEU A 54 9.31 19.85 -8.01
CA LEU A 54 10.32 19.27 -8.90
C LEU A 54 10.65 20.22 -10.05
N LYS A 55 11.91 20.63 -10.18
CA LYS A 55 12.31 21.65 -11.16
C LYS A 55 12.03 21.21 -12.61
N LYS A 56 11.76 22.19 -13.47
CA LYS A 56 11.75 22.01 -14.94
C LYS A 56 13.06 21.38 -15.41
N GLY A 57 12.99 20.36 -16.25
CA GLY A 57 14.14 19.58 -16.72
C GLY A 57 14.73 18.64 -15.66
N GLY A 58 14.08 18.52 -14.49
CA GLY A 58 14.48 17.61 -13.43
C GLY A 58 14.21 16.15 -13.77
N THR A 59 14.51 15.28 -12.81
CA THR A 59 14.40 13.83 -12.99
C THR A 59 13.42 13.21 -11.99
N PHE A 60 12.60 12.29 -12.46
CA PHE A 60 11.70 11.48 -11.65
C PHE A 60 12.02 9.99 -11.84
N LEU A 61 12.34 9.29 -10.75
CA LEU A 61 12.53 7.84 -10.72
C LEU A 61 11.34 7.17 -10.05
N LEU A 62 10.71 6.20 -10.70
CA LEU A 62 9.63 5.40 -10.14
C LEU A 62 10.07 3.94 -9.97
N ASN A 63 9.91 3.39 -8.77
CA ASN A 63 9.88 1.94 -8.61
C ASN A 63 8.55 1.45 -9.19
N SER A 64 8.56 0.85 -10.37
CA SER A 64 7.35 0.49 -11.14
C SER A 64 7.16 -1.02 -11.13
N LEU A 65 5.92 -1.47 -10.93
CA LEU A 65 5.53 -2.87 -11.17
C LEU A 65 5.13 -3.13 -12.63
N TRP A 66 5.01 -2.06 -13.42
CA TRP A 66 4.57 -2.07 -14.82
C TRP A 66 5.75 -1.86 -15.75
N SER A 67 5.67 -2.42 -16.95
CA SER A 67 6.69 -2.24 -17.98
C SER A 67 6.75 -0.79 -18.46
N LYS A 68 7.79 -0.46 -19.25
CA LYS A 68 7.93 0.85 -19.90
C LYS A 68 6.74 1.21 -20.79
N GLU A 69 6.13 0.22 -21.43
CA GLU A 69 4.96 0.40 -22.30
C GLU A 69 3.67 0.61 -21.51
N GLU A 70 3.57 -0.03 -20.34
CA GLU A 70 2.35 -0.04 -19.52
C GLU A 70 2.30 1.12 -18.52
N VAL A 71 3.45 1.56 -17.99
CA VAL A 71 3.53 2.52 -16.88
C VAL A 71 2.78 3.82 -17.16
N GLY A 72 2.78 4.28 -18.42
CA GLY A 72 2.01 5.44 -18.84
C GLY A 72 0.52 5.31 -18.53
N ASN A 73 -0.07 4.12 -18.66
CA ASN A 73 -1.49 3.89 -18.36
C ASN A 73 -1.81 3.94 -16.87
N HIS A 74 -0.81 3.73 -16.01
CA HIS A 74 -0.96 3.70 -14.56
C HIS A 74 -0.59 5.01 -13.86
N LEU A 75 0.09 5.94 -14.56
CA LEU A 75 0.37 7.26 -14.01
C LEU A 75 -0.93 8.09 -13.90
N PRO A 76 -1.19 8.75 -12.76
CA PRO A 76 -2.25 9.74 -12.63
C PRO A 76 -2.09 10.89 -13.61
N ASP A 77 -3.21 11.45 -14.09
CA ASP A 77 -3.18 12.51 -15.10
C ASP A 77 -2.55 13.81 -14.60
N ASN A 78 -2.66 14.11 -13.30
CA ASN A 78 -1.93 15.23 -12.69
C ASN A 78 -0.41 15.04 -12.77
N VAL A 79 0.07 13.80 -12.53
CA VAL A 79 1.50 13.45 -12.63
C VAL A 79 1.95 13.53 -14.09
N LYS A 80 1.24 12.86 -15.02
CA LYS A 80 1.53 12.92 -16.47
C LYS A 80 1.67 14.37 -16.97
N LYS A 81 0.67 15.19 -16.65
CA LYS A 81 0.62 16.61 -17.03
C LYS A 81 1.80 17.38 -16.46
N TYR A 82 2.15 17.14 -15.20
CA TYR A 82 3.31 17.77 -14.58
C TYR A 82 4.61 17.39 -15.30
N LEU A 83 4.83 16.10 -15.55
CA LEU A 83 6.02 15.58 -16.22
C LEU A 83 6.21 16.24 -17.60
N ALA A 84 5.14 16.29 -18.39
CA ALA A 84 5.19 16.84 -19.75
C ALA A 84 5.38 18.37 -19.76
N LYS A 85 4.61 19.14 -18.97
CA LYS A 85 4.75 20.60 -18.91
C LYS A 85 6.14 21.06 -18.44
N ASN A 86 6.77 20.27 -17.59
CA ASN A 86 8.06 20.60 -17.00
C ASN A 86 9.24 19.88 -17.67
N ASN A 87 9.04 19.18 -18.79
CA ASN A 87 10.09 18.43 -19.50
C ASN A 87 10.89 17.52 -18.55
N ILE A 88 10.20 16.78 -17.69
CA ILE A 88 10.83 15.91 -16.70
C ILE A 88 11.37 14.66 -17.38
N LYS A 89 12.55 14.21 -16.96
CA LYS A 89 13.09 12.90 -17.36
C LYS A 89 12.52 11.82 -16.45
N LEU A 90 11.73 10.91 -17.02
CA LEU A 90 11.11 9.81 -16.28
C LEU A 90 11.95 8.54 -16.44
N TYR A 91 12.36 7.95 -15.32
CA TYR A 91 12.99 6.64 -15.26
C TYR A 91 12.15 5.68 -14.43
N ILE A 92 12.14 4.41 -14.82
CA ILE A 92 11.51 3.33 -14.05
C ILE A 92 12.53 2.24 -13.73
N ILE A 93 12.25 1.48 -12.68
CA ILE A 93 12.91 0.21 -12.36
C ILE A 93 11.92 -0.67 -11.59
N ASN A 94 11.86 -1.96 -11.89
CA ASN A 94 11.06 -2.90 -11.10
C ASN A 94 11.90 -3.51 -9.97
N ALA A 95 12.21 -2.70 -8.96
CA ALA A 95 13.06 -3.13 -7.86
C ALA A 95 12.42 -4.24 -7.01
N THR A 96 11.09 -4.32 -6.99
CA THR A 96 10.35 -5.38 -6.30
C THR A 96 10.61 -6.74 -6.96
N ASN A 97 10.42 -6.84 -8.27
CA ASN A 97 10.67 -8.10 -8.99
C ASN A 97 12.15 -8.50 -8.92
N ILE A 98 13.07 -7.53 -9.09
CA ILE A 98 14.51 -7.76 -8.95
C ILE A 98 14.85 -8.32 -7.56
N ALA A 99 14.25 -7.76 -6.50
CA ALA A 99 14.50 -8.22 -5.14
C ALA A 99 13.97 -9.64 -4.89
N ASP A 100 12.80 -9.98 -5.44
CA ASP A 100 12.23 -11.33 -5.36
C ASP A 100 13.08 -12.35 -6.11
N GLU A 101 13.52 -12.05 -7.34
CA GLU A 101 14.39 -12.92 -8.14
C GLU A 101 15.75 -13.19 -7.47
N ILE A 102 16.30 -12.20 -6.75
CA ILE A 102 17.56 -12.35 -6.00
C ILE A 102 17.34 -13.05 -4.64
N GLY A 103 16.10 -13.15 -4.16
CA GLY A 103 15.75 -13.72 -2.85
C GLY A 103 15.83 -12.73 -1.68
N LEU A 104 15.90 -11.42 -1.95
CA LEU A 104 15.86 -10.36 -0.93
C LEU A 104 14.43 -10.07 -0.41
N GLY A 105 13.42 -10.68 -1.03
CA GLY A 105 12.00 -10.43 -0.75
C GLY A 105 11.66 -8.96 -0.93
N ASN A 106 10.94 -8.36 0.01
CA ASN A 106 10.50 -6.96 -0.06
C ASN A 106 11.62 -5.90 0.13
N ARG A 107 12.91 -6.25 0.07
CA ARG A 107 14.03 -5.32 0.33
C ARG A 107 14.60 -4.74 -0.96
N THR A 108 14.04 -3.61 -1.38
CA THR A 108 14.39 -2.90 -2.62
C THR A 108 15.45 -1.79 -2.45
N ASN A 109 15.88 -1.51 -1.22
CA ASN A 109 16.70 -0.34 -0.89
C ASN A 109 18.05 -0.26 -1.64
N THR A 110 18.79 -1.37 -1.72
CA THR A 110 20.10 -1.42 -2.39
C THR A 110 19.96 -1.19 -3.90
N ILE A 111 18.91 -1.76 -4.50
CA ILE A 111 18.59 -1.64 -5.93
C ILE A 111 18.28 -0.18 -6.25
N LEU A 112 17.37 0.44 -5.48
CA LEU A 112 16.95 1.82 -5.68
C LEU A 112 18.07 2.83 -5.40
N GLN A 113 18.97 2.53 -4.45
CA GLN A 113 20.15 3.36 -4.20
C GLN A 113 21.11 3.33 -5.40
N SER A 114 21.34 2.15 -6.00
CA SER A 114 22.17 2.02 -7.20
C SER A 114 21.55 2.77 -8.38
N ALA A 115 20.23 2.62 -8.58
CA ALA A 115 19.46 3.37 -9.59
C ALA A 115 19.60 4.90 -9.41
N PHE A 116 19.53 5.40 -8.17
CA PHE A 116 19.77 6.82 -7.87
C PHE A 116 21.15 7.27 -8.37
N PHE A 117 22.22 6.53 -8.07
CA PHE A 117 23.57 6.92 -8.52
C PHE A 117 23.74 6.82 -10.03
N LYS A 118 23.13 5.82 -10.67
CA LYS A 118 23.14 5.65 -12.12
C LYS A 118 22.54 6.85 -12.85
N ILE A 119 21.45 7.40 -12.32
CA ILE A 119 20.69 8.45 -12.99
C ILE A 119 21.15 9.85 -12.57
N SER A 120 21.43 10.06 -11.29
CA SER A 120 21.70 11.40 -10.75
C SER A 120 23.05 11.99 -11.16
N ASN A 121 24.02 11.13 -11.53
CA ASN A 121 25.38 11.53 -11.89
C ASN A 121 26.06 12.47 -10.86
N VAL A 122 25.69 12.36 -9.58
CA VAL A 122 26.32 13.13 -8.49
C VAL A 122 27.80 12.75 -8.34
N ILE A 123 28.13 11.49 -8.65
CA ILE A 123 29.48 10.94 -8.77
C ILE A 123 29.51 9.95 -9.95
N PRO A 124 30.69 9.58 -10.48
CA PRO A 124 30.81 8.51 -11.47
C PRO A 124 30.16 7.21 -10.99
N TYR A 125 29.41 6.53 -11.86
CA TYR A 125 28.62 5.36 -11.47
C TYR A 125 29.50 4.19 -11.02
N GLU A 126 30.63 3.97 -11.66
CA GLU A 126 31.60 2.93 -11.32
C GLU A 126 32.13 3.13 -9.89
N LEU A 127 32.42 4.38 -9.52
CA LEU A 127 32.82 4.75 -8.17
C LEU A 127 31.68 4.50 -7.17
N ALA A 128 30.45 4.83 -7.52
CA ALA A 128 29.29 4.55 -6.67
C ALA A 128 29.13 3.04 -6.40
N VAL A 129 29.20 2.20 -7.44
CA VAL A 129 29.12 0.74 -7.35
C VAL A 129 30.23 0.20 -6.44
N GLU A 130 31.47 0.65 -6.62
CA GLU A 130 32.61 0.27 -5.78
C GLU A 130 32.35 0.59 -4.29
N GLN A 131 31.95 1.83 -3.99
CA GLN A 131 31.70 2.27 -2.62
C GLN A 131 30.51 1.54 -1.99
N MET A 132 29.45 1.27 -2.76
CA MET A 132 28.30 0.49 -2.30
C MET A 132 28.69 -0.94 -1.93
N LYS A 133 29.43 -1.64 -2.80
CA LYS A 133 29.92 -3.00 -2.51
C LYS A 133 30.83 -3.03 -1.29
N LYS A 134 31.73 -2.05 -1.15
CA LYS A 134 32.58 -1.90 0.04
C LYS A 134 31.75 -1.72 1.32
N PHE A 135 30.69 -0.91 1.27
CA PHE A 135 29.81 -0.69 2.42
C PHE A 135 28.96 -1.92 2.76
N ILE A 136 28.56 -2.73 1.77
CA ILE A 136 27.86 -4.00 1.96
C ILE A 136 28.73 -4.97 2.76
N VAL A 137 30.02 -5.14 2.42
CA VAL A 137 30.94 -5.99 3.19
C VAL A 137 31.07 -5.50 4.63
N LYS A 138 31.22 -4.18 4.83
CA LYS A 138 31.31 -3.59 6.16
C LYS A 138 30.06 -3.86 7.00
N SER A 139 28.87 -3.77 6.39
CA SER A 139 27.59 -3.84 7.11
C SER A 139 27.09 -5.28 7.31
N TYR A 140 27.34 -6.15 6.33
CA TYR A 140 26.79 -7.50 6.28
C TYR A 140 27.84 -8.62 6.30
N GLY A 141 29.13 -8.29 6.41
CA GLY A 141 30.23 -9.27 6.46
C GLY A 141 30.03 -10.37 7.51
N ARG A 142 29.36 -10.05 8.62
CA ARG A 142 29.06 -11.00 9.71
C ARG A 142 27.84 -11.88 9.46
N LYS A 143 27.02 -11.59 8.43
CA LYS A 143 25.77 -12.31 8.15
C LYS A 143 25.95 -13.48 7.16
N GLY A 144 27.16 -13.70 6.66
CA GLY A 144 27.49 -14.79 5.74
C GLY A 144 27.61 -14.33 4.28
N GLU A 145 28.32 -15.12 3.50
CA GLU A 145 28.70 -14.81 2.11
C GLU A 145 27.49 -14.71 1.18
N GLU A 146 26.46 -15.55 1.38
CA GLU A 146 25.25 -15.55 0.56
C GLU A 146 24.51 -14.21 0.63
N ILE A 147 24.37 -13.62 1.83
CA ILE A 147 23.75 -12.29 1.98
C ILE A 147 24.58 -11.21 1.27
N ILE A 148 25.91 -11.32 1.26
CA ILE A 148 26.78 -10.39 0.54
C ILE A 148 26.57 -10.53 -0.97
N LYS A 149 26.57 -11.75 -1.50
CA LYS A 149 26.33 -12.04 -2.93
C LYS A 149 24.98 -11.50 -3.40
N MET A 150 23.91 -11.74 -2.62
CA MET A 150 22.59 -11.20 -2.92
C MET A 150 22.59 -9.67 -2.98
N ASN A 151 23.25 -9.00 -2.04
CA ASN A 151 23.33 -7.53 -2.06
C ASN A 151 24.23 -7.01 -3.18
N TYR A 152 25.27 -7.75 -3.58
CA TYR A 152 26.08 -7.39 -4.75
C TYR A 152 25.26 -7.47 -6.04
N ALA A 153 24.51 -8.55 -6.22
CA ALA A 153 23.58 -8.69 -7.33
C ALA A 153 22.55 -7.53 -7.34
N ALA A 154 22.04 -7.12 -6.19
CA ALA A 154 21.15 -5.97 -6.08
C ALA A 154 21.79 -4.65 -6.52
N VAL A 155 23.09 -4.42 -6.23
CA VAL A 155 23.82 -3.24 -6.73
C VAL A 155 23.94 -3.29 -8.25
N ASP A 156 24.36 -4.44 -8.78
CA ASP A 156 24.63 -4.62 -10.20
C ASP A 156 23.33 -4.47 -11.03
N ARG A 157 22.24 -5.09 -10.57
CA ARG A 157 20.91 -5.00 -11.20
C ARG A 157 20.22 -3.66 -10.99
N GLY A 158 20.63 -2.86 -9.99
CA GLY A 158 20.12 -1.49 -9.85
C GLY A 158 20.51 -0.55 -11.01
N GLY A 159 21.39 -0.97 -11.90
CA GLY A 159 21.67 -0.31 -13.17
C GLY A 159 20.64 -0.57 -14.28
N GLU A 160 19.71 -1.52 -14.09
CA GLU A 160 18.62 -1.89 -15.04
C GLU A 160 17.49 -0.84 -15.04
N VAL A 161 17.84 0.44 -15.04
CA VAL A 161 16.88 1.54 -15.13
C VAL A 161 16.49 1.79 -16.58
N GLU A 162 15.21 2.02 -16.81
CA GLU A 162 14.66 2.28 -18.13
C GLU A 162 14.16 3.72 -18.21
N GLU A 163 14.58 4.46 -19.24
CA GLU A 163 14.03 5.78 -19.54
C GLU A 163 12.70 5.63 -20.26
N VAL A 164 11.66 6.28 -19.74
CA VAL A 164 10.31 6.27 -20.32
C VAL A 164 10.07 7.58 -21.05
N GLU A 165 9.54 7.48 -22.26
CA GLU A 165 9.19 8.67 -23.04
C GLU A 165 8.01 9.40 -22.39
N VAL A 166 8.21 10.69 -22.10
CA VAL A 166 7.15 11.58 -21.62
C VAL A 166 6.48 12.21 -22.82
N LEU A 167 5.26 11.76 -23.09
CA LEU A 167 4.47 12.18 -24.25
C LEU A 167 4.07 13.66 -24.14
N ARG A 168 4.17 14.41 -25.24
CA ARG A 168 3.89 15.86 -25.25
C ARG A 168 2.42 16.16 -25.00
N GLU A 169 1.54 15.32 -25.54
CA GLU A 169 0.09 15.41 -25.38
C GLU A 169 -0.36 15.32 -23.91
N TRP A 170 0.46 14.75 -23.02
CA TRP A 170 0.15 14.74 -21.59
C TRP A 170 0.05 16.15 -20.99
N ALA A 171 0.73 17.14 -21.57
CA ALA A 171 0.67 18.52 -21.12
C ALA A 171 -0.74 19.12 -21.20
N ASP A 172 -1.57 18.60 -22.11
CA ASP A 172 -2.91 19.09 -22.40
C ASP A 172 -4.02 18.27 -21.73
N LEU A 173 -3.66 17.24 -20.94
CA LEU A 173 -4.63 16.44 -20.19
C LEU A 173 -5.49 17.31 -19.27
N ASN A 174 -6.80 17.05 -19.27
CA ASN A 174 -7.69 17.58 -18.25
C ASN A 174 -7.49 16.75 -16.99
N VAL A 175 -7.03 17.41 -15.93
CA VAL A 175 -6.90 16.76 -14.62
C VAL A 175 -8.27 16.86 -13.99
N ASP A 176 -8.97 15.74 -13.89
CA ASP A 176 -10.28 15.72 -13.24
C ASP A 176 -10.15 16.27 -11.82
N THR A 177 -11.11 17.13 -11.47
CA THR A 177 -11.28 17.58 -10.09
C THR A 177 -11.64 16.38 -9.23
N VAL A 178 -11.16 16.37 -7.98
CA VAL A 178 -11.51 15.40 -6.93
C VAL A 178 -12.99 14.98 -7.09
N GLN A 179 -13.23 13.71 -7.38
CA GLN A 179 -14.59 13.19 -7.45
C GLN A 179 -15.29 13.51 -6.14
N LYS A 180 -16.43 14.19 -6.23
CA LYS A 180 -17.28 14.39 -5.07
C LYS A 180 -17.80 13.03 -4.63
N ASP A 181 -17.58 12.72 -3.37
CA ASP A 181 -18.19 11.56 -2.72
C ASP A 181 -19.06 12.01 -1.53
N ASP A 182 -19.69 11.04 -0.92
CA ASP A 182 -20.58 11.17 0.23
C ASP A 182 -19.83 11.12 1.58
N ALA A 183 -18.49 11.20 1.57
CA ALA A 183 -17.70 11.16 2.79
C ALA A 183 -18.07 12.35 3.71
N PRO A 184 -18.08 12.18 5.04
CA PRO A 184 -18.38 13.26 5.97
C PRO A 184 -17.48 14.49 5.78
N GLU A 185 -18.00 15.67 6.07
CA GLU A 185 -17.28 16.93 5.91
C GLU A 185 -15.92 16.94 6.63
N PHE A 186 -15.86 16.36 7.84
CA PHE A 186 -14.61 16.22 8.58
C PHE A 186 -13.56 15.39 7.84
N ILE A 187 -13.98 14.33 7.15
CA ILE A 187 -13.10 13.52 6.31
C ILE A 187 -12.57 14.35 5.14
N GLN A 188 -13.45 15.05 4.44
CA GLN A 188 -13.10 15.82 3.24
C GLN A 188 -12.19 17.02 3.57
N LYS A 189 -12.50 17.77 4.63
CA LYS A 189 -11.83 19.04 4.97
C LYS A 189 -10.61 18.90 5.86
N VAL A 190 -10.52 17.84 6.67
CA VAL A 190 -9.43 17.67 7.65
C VAL A 190 -8.64 16.40 7.39
N VAL A 191 -9.28 15.23 7.45
CA VAL A 191 -8.57 13.94 7.42
C VAL A 191 -7.84 13.72 6.09
N ARG A 192 -8.52 13.91 4.95
CA ARG A 192 -7.92 13.71 3.62
C ARG A 192 -6.75 14.66 3.34
N PRO A 193 -6.85 15.98 3.59
CA PRO A 193 -5.69 16.87 3.45
C PRO A 193 -4.50 16.48 4.34
N VAL A 194 -4.74 16.12 5.60
CA VAL A 194 -3.67 15.65 6.50
C VAL A 194 -3.02 14.38 5.95
N ASN A 195 -3.83 13.40 5.56
CA ASN A 195 -3.34 12.14 4.98
C ASN A 195 -2.59 12.35 3.67
N ALA A 196 -2.95 13.33 2.86
CA ALA A 196 -2.25 13.71 1.63
C ALA A 196 -0.96 14.52 1.87
N GLN A 197 -0.48 14.63 3.11
CA GLN A 197 0.67 15.45 3.53
C GLN A 197 0.46 16.97 3.30
N ARG A 198 -0.79 17.41 3.26
CA ARG A 198 -1.20 18.81 3.10
C ARG A 198 -1.79 19.43 4.36
N GLY A 199 -1.50 18.84 5.52
CA GLY A 199 -1.97 19.36 6.81
C GLY A 199 -1.49 20.80 7.11
N TYR A 200 -0.33 21.20 6.60
CA TYR A 200 0.18 22.58 6.73
C TYR A 200 -0.62 23.62 5.93
N ASP A 201 -1.43 23.18 4.96
CA ASP A 201 -2.29 24.08 4.17
C ASP A 201 -3.61 24.40 4.89
N LEU A 202 -3.92 23.69 5.99
CA LEU A 202 -5.18 23.86 6.70
C LEU A 202 -5.16 25.13 7.57
N PRO A 203 -6.11 26.07 7.39
CA PRO A 203 -6.21 27.22 8.27
C PRO A 203 -6.77 26.81 9.64
N VAL A 204 -6.44 27.57 10.69
CA VAL A 204 -6.94 27.32 12.06
C VAL A 204 -8.47 27.24 12.11
N SER A 205 -9.17 27.96 11.23
CA SER A 205 -10.63 27.99 11.16
C SER A 205 -11.28 26.64 10.84
N VAL A 206 -10.58 25.65 10.28
CA VAL A 206 -11.17 24.31 10.04
C VAL A 206 -11.40 23.52 11.34
N PHE A 207 -10.82 23.99 12.46
CA PHE A 207 -10.91 23.34 13.77
C PHE A 207 -11.88 24.03 14.73
N VAL A 208 -12.69 24.99 14.26
CA VAL A 208 -13.76 25.60 15.07
C VAL A 208 -14.75 24.52 15.52
N GLY A 209 -15.07 24.49 16.82
CA GLY A 209 -15.87 23.43 17.46
C GLY A 209 -15.06 22.17 17.86
N ARG A 210 -13.73 22.19 17.68
CA ARG A 210 -12.77 21.15 18.10
C ARG A 210 -11.55 21.76 18.78
N GLU A 211 -11.74 22.85 19.50
CA GLU A 211 -10.68 23.59 20.18
C GLU A 211 -9.95 22.72 21.22
N ASP A 212 -10.60 21.67 21.71
CA ASP A 212 -10.07 20.68 22.65
C ASP A 212 -9.29 19.53 21.99
N GLY A 213 -9.25 19.48 20.66
CA GLY A 213 -8.59 18.41 19.91
C GLY A 213 -9.42 17.13 19.70
N THR A 214 -10.74 17.16 19.94
CA THR A 214 -11.62 16.00 19.71
C THR A 214 -11.58 15.51 18.26
N TRP A 215 -11.42 14.20 18.08
CA TRP A 215 -11.33 13.52 16.78
C TRP A 215 -12.46 12.50 16.58
N GLU A 216 -13.01 12.40 15.38
CA GLU A 216 -14.06 11.42 15.07
C GLU A 216 -13.53 9.99 15.01
N HIS A 217 -14.35 9.01 15.40
CA HIS A 217 -14.03 7.60 15.23
C HIS A 217 -14.26 7.16 13.76
N GLY A 218 -13.63 6.05 13.36
CA GLY A 218 -13.88 5.45 12.04
C GLY A 218 -13.26 6.18 10.84
N THR A 219 -12.40 7.18 11.06
CA THR A 219 -11.76 7.92 9.96
C THR A 219 -10.82 7.05 9.12
N ALA A 220 -10.31 5.95 9.69
CA ALA A 220 -9.40 5.03 9.02
C ALA A 220 -10.04 4.31 7.81
N THR A 221 -11.36 4.13 7.80
CA THR A 221 -12.11 3.48 6.71
C THR A 221 -12.00 4.22 5.37
N TYR A 222 -11.64 5.51 5.40
CA TYR A 222 -11.48 6.36 4.22
C TYR A 222 -10.04 6.44 3.70
N GLU A 223 -9.08 5.74 4.30
CA GLU A 223 -7.67 5.85 3.88
C GLU A 223 -7.33 5.04 2.64
N LYS A 224 -7.74 3.76 2.59
CA LYS A 224 -7.59 2.86 1.42
C LYS A 224 -6.22 2.94 0.77
N ARG A 225 -5.18 2.69 1.56
CA ARG A 225 -3.78 3.07 1.27
C ARG A 225 -3.15 2.32 0.10
N GLY A 226 -3.54 1.08 -0.17
CA GLY A 226 -3.02 0.24 -1.25
C GLY A 226 -1.51 -0.02 -1.18
N VAL A 227 -0.93 -0.09 0.03
CA VAL A 227 0.55 -0.12 0.21
C VAL A 227 1.17 -1.52 0.25
N ALA A 228 0.36 -2.59 0.19
CA ALA A 228 0.89 -3.95 0.15
C ALA A 228 1.45 -4.30 -1.23
N ALA A 229 2.53 -5.08 -1.28
CA ALA A 229 3.03 -5.66 -2.53
C ALA A 229 2.18 -6.86 -2.98
N SER A 230 1.71 -7.65 -2.01
CA SER A 230 0.86 -8.82 -2.22
C SER A 230 -0.29 -8.86 -1.22
N VAL A 231 -1.39 -9.47 -1.62
CA VAL A 231 -2.61 -9.63 -0.81
C VAL A 231 -3.13 -11.06 -0.92
N PRO A 232 -3.87 -11.57 0.07
CA PRO A 232 -4.43 -12.91 0.00
C PRO A 232 -5.58 -12.98 -1.02
N VAL A 233 -5.62 -14.01 -1.85
CA VAL A 233 -6.77 -14.37 -2.68
C VAL A 233 -7.48 -15.58 -2.07
N TRP A 234 -8.82 -15.61 -2.11
CA TRP A 234 -9.63 -16.67 -1.51
C TRP A 234 -10.03 -17.73 -2.53
N ASN A 235 -9.73 -19.00 -2.22
CA ASN A 235 -10.19 -20.16 -2.95
C ASN A 235 -11.37 -20.84 -2.20
N PRO A 236 -12.59 -20.77 -2.73
CA PRO A 236 -13.77 -21.35 -2.07
C PRO A 236 -13.72 -22.88 -1.96
N ASP A 237 -13.09 -23.60 -2.89
CA ASP A 237 -13.09 -25.07 -2.93
C ASP A 237 -12.35 -25.70 -1.74
N ASN A 238 -11.36 -24.97 -1.23
CA ASN A 238 -10.54 -25.36 -0.09
C ASN A 238 -11.03 -24.76 1.23
N CYS A 239 -12.03 -23.88 1.22
CA CYS A 239 -12.48 -23.17 2.40
C CYS A 239 -13.41 -24.02 3.27
N ILE A 240 -13.06 -24.16 4.55
CA ILE A 240 -13.85 -24.90 5.54
C ILE A 240 -14.72 -23.98 6.44
N GLN A 241 -14.84 -22.69 6.12
CA GLN A 241 -15.67 -21.71 6.84
C GLN A 241 -15.37 -21.62 8.36
N CYS A 242 -14.07 -21.64 8.73
CA CYS A 242 -13.62 -21.62 10.12
C CYS A 242 -13.37 -20.22 10.69
N ASN A 243 -13.32 -19.19 9.82
CA ASN A 243 -13.05 -17.79 10.14
C ASN A 243 -11.70 -17.48 10.83
N GLN A 244 -10.76 -18.42 10.89
CA GLN A 244 -9.45 -18.20 11.52
C GLN A 244 -8.64 -17.09 10.82
N CYS A 245 -8.73 -16.99 9.50
CA CYS A 245 -8.07 -15.94 8.73
C CYS A 245 -8.49 -14.53 9.15
N ALA A 246 -9.79 -14.32 9.43
CA ALA A 246 -10.32 -13.06 9.94
C ALA A 246 -9.98 -12.85 11.42
N TYR A 247 -9.95 -13.92 12.20
CA TYR A 247 -9.58 -13.89 13.61
C TYR A 247 -8.18 -13.33 13.82
N VAL A 248 -7.20 -13.83 13.06
CA VAL A 248 -5.79 -13.44 13.21
C VAL A 248 -5.41 -12.16 12.48
N CYS A 249 -6.29 -11.61 11.65
CA CYS A 249 -5.97 -10.42 10.86
C CYS A 249 -5.73 -9.21 11.77
N PRO A 250 -4.53 -8.61 11.76
CA PRO A 250 -4.20 -7.48 12.63
C PRO A 250 -4.86 -6.16 12.21
N HIS A 251 -5.47 -6.09 11.03
CA HIS A 251 -6.04 -4.84 10.49
C HIS A 251 -7.51 -4.98 10.12
N ALA A 252 -8.14 -6.12 10.41
CA ALA A 252 -9.50 -6.44 10.02
C ALA A 252 -9.76 -6.34 8.49
N THR A 253 -8.77 -6.64 7.65
CA THR A 253 -8.80 -6.53 6.17
C THR A 253 -9.19 -7.83 5.48
N ILE A 254 -9.62 -8.84 6.23
CA ILE A 254 -10.20 -10.08 5.72
C ILE A 254 -11.31 -10.48 6.68
N ARG A 255 -12.55 -10.61 6.16
CA ARG A 255 -13.75 -10.83 6.98
C ARG A 255 -14.65 -11.90 6.36
N PRO A 256 -15.36 -12.68 7.19
CA PRO A 256 -16.45 -13.51 6.71
C PRO A 256 -17.71 -12.66 6.55
N PHE A 257 -18.37 -12.83 5.41
CA PHE A 257 -19.68 -12.26 5.13
C PHE A 257 -20.69 -13.39 4.96
N VAL A 258 -21.88 -13.18 5.54
CA VAL A 258 -23.03 -14.07 5.39
C VAL A 258 -24.15 -13.27 4.76
N LEU A 259 -24.57 -13.68 3.57
CA LEU A 259 -25.49 -12.95 2.71
C LEU A 259 -26.84 -13.66 2.63
N ASP A 260 -27.92 -12.95 2.86
CA ASP A 260 -29.27 -13.45 2.54
C ASP A 260 -29.56 -13.39 1.03
N GLU A 261 -30.71 -13.92 0.61
CA GLU A 261 -31.08 -14.01 -0.80
C GLU A 261 -31.14 -12.65 -1.52
N LYS A 262 -31.47 -11.56 -0.80
CA LYS A 262 -31.52 -10.21 -1.40
C LYS A 262 -30.12 -9.65 -1.55
N GLU A 263 -29.29 -9.78 -0.51
CA GLU A 263 -27.90 -9.33 -0.50
C GLU A 263 -27.05 -10.05 -1.57
N GLN A 264 -27.39 -11.30 -1.91
CA GLN A 264 -26.73 -12.06 -2.99
C GLN A 264 -26.99 -11.48 -4.39
N LYS A 265 -28.18 -10.89 -4.65
CA LYS A 265 -28.59 -10.45 -6.00
C LYS A 265 -27.83 -9.21 -6.51
N GLY A 266 -27.19 -8.45 -5.63
CA GLY A 266 -26.38 -7.29 -6.04
C GLY A 266 -24.91 -7.62 -6.32
N LEU A 267 -24.51 -8.89 -6.20
CA LEU A 267 -23.19 -9.34 -6.61
C LEU A 267 -23.18 -9.76 -8.08
N GLY A 268 -22.04 -9.56 -8.75
CA GLY A 268 -21.80 -10.10 -10.08
C GLY A 268 -21.75 -11.64 -10.05
N GLU A 269 -22.13 -12.27 -11.16
CA GLU A 269 -22.16 -13.74 -11.30
C GLU A 269 -20.78 -14.38 -11.10
N GLU A 270 -19.70 -13.62 -11.31
CA GLU A 270 -18.32 -14.06 -11.10
C GLU A 270 -17.91 -14.14 -9.62
N VAL A 271 -18.70 -13.54 -8.71
CA VAL A 271 -18.37 -13.50 -7.29
C VAL A 271 -18.71 -14.83 -6.64
N ALA A 272 -17.68 -15.68 -6.45
CA ALA A 272 -17.87 -16.98 -5.85
C ALA A 272 -18.46 -16.91 -4.42
N LEU A 273 -19.46 -17.75 -4.15
CA LEU A 273 -20.15 -17.89 -2.88
C LEU A 273 -20.23 -19.37 -2.47
N LEU A 274 -20.15 -19.65 -1.17
CA LEU A 274 -20.42 -20.99 -0.63
C LEU A 274 -21.77 -21.01 0.07
N LYS A 275 -22.42 -22.18 0.14
CA LYS A 275 -23.54 -22.36 1.08
C LYS A 275 -23.02 -22.23 2.51
N THR A 276 -23.67 -21.41 3.34
CA THR A 276 -23.24 -21.23 4.74
C THR A 276 -23.45 -22.51 5.55
N GLN A 277 -22.44 -22.90 6.34
CA GLN A 277 -22.52 -24.07 7.21
C GLN A 277 -23.19 -23.73 8.55
N GLY A 278 -24.24 -24.48 8.89
CA GLY A 278 -24.97 -24.38 10.15
C GLY A 278 -26.47 -24.27 9.92
N LYS A 279 -27.30 -24.91 10.75
CA LYS A 279 -28.77 -24.91 10.60
C LYS A 279 -29.36 -23.51 10.73
N GLN A 280 -28.78 -22.69 11.60
CA GLN A 280 -29.18 -21.29 11.81
C GLN A 280 -28.92 -20.37 10.60
N PHE A 281 -28.16 -20.83 9.62
CA PHE A 281 -27.79 -20.09 8.40
C PHE A 281 -28.47 -20.69 7.14
N GLU A 282 -29.59 -21.37 7.32
CA GLU A 282 -30.32 -21.95 6.19
C GLU A 282 -30.77 -20.85 5.21
N GLY A 283 -30.51 -21.07 3.92
CA GLY A 283 -30.81 -20.10 2.86
C GLY A 283 -29.77 -18.99 2.66
N THR A 284 -28.70 -18.92 3.45
CA THR A 284 -27.67 -17.87 3.31
C THR A 284 -26.40 -18.36 2.60
N ALA A 285 -25.71 -17.44 1.96
CA ALA A 285 -24.40 -17.65 1.33
C ALA A 285 -23.25 -17.12 2.21
N PHE A 286 -22.07 -17.72 2.10
CA PHE A 286 -20.87 -17.40 2.84
C PHE A 286 -19.74 -17.02 1.89
N ARG A 287 -18.99 -15.98 2.25
CA ARG A 287 -17.77 -15.58 1.55
C ARG A 287 -16.72 -15.04 2.51
N ILE A 288 -15.47 -15.40 2.30
CA ILE A 288 -14.34 -14.64 2.83
C ILE A 288 -14.02 -13.54 1.81
N GLN A 289 -14.10 -12.28 2.23
CA GLN A 289 -13.75 -11.15 1.40
C GLN A 289 -12.54 -10.41 1.99
N VAL A 290 -11.67 -9.95 1.12
CA VAL A 290 -10.42 -9.24 1.45
C VAL A 290 -10.59 -7.77 1.06
N ASP A 291 -10.21 -6.87 1.96
CA ASP A 291 -9.98 -5.45 1.69
C ASP A 291 -8.60 -5.33 1.06
N VAL A 292 -8.56 -5.09 -0.24
CA VAL A 292 -7.31 -5.06 -1.02
C VAL A 292 -6.50 -3.81 -0.66
N LEU A 293 -7.17 -2.69 -0.45
CA LEU A 293 -6.53 -1.40 -0.25
C LEU A 293 -6.09 -1.17 1.20
N ASP A 294 -6.71 -1.79 2.20
CA ASP A 294 -6.23 -1.66 3.58
C ASP A 294 -5.34 -2.82 4.05
N CYS A 295 -5.24 -3.92 3.28
CA CYS A 295 -4.33 -5.01 3.57
C CYS A 295 -2.86 -4.54 3.56
N LEU A 296 -2.07 -5.01 4.54
CA LEU A 296 -0.62 -4.75 4.62
C LEU A 296 0.25 -5.95 4.18
N GLY A 297 -0.36 -6.99 3.60
CA GLY A 297 0.37 -8.13 3.01
C GLY A 297 1.16 -8.98 4.00
N CYS A 298 0.77 -9.04 5.28
CA CYS A 298 1.55 -9.73 6.32
C CYS A 298 1.59 -11.27 6.18
N GLY A 299 0.67 -11.87 5.43
CA GLY A 299 0.61 -13.32 5.24
C GLY A 299 0.01 -14.13 6.41
N ASN A 300 -0.22 -13.53 7.59
CA ASN A 300 -0.74 -14.26 8.77
C ASN A 300 -2.00 -15.08 8.48
N CYS A 301 -2.93 -14.53 7.69
CA CYS A 301 -4.18 -15.22 7.35
C CYS A 301 -3.96 -16.46 6.47
N VAL A 302 -2.95 -16.44 5.60
CA VAL A 302 -2.55 -17.56 4.73
C VAL A 302 -1.86 -18.63 5.58
N ASP A 303 -0.92 -18.22 6.43
CA ASP A 303 -0.13 -19.11 7.29
C ASP A 303 -1.01 -19.95 8.23
N VAL A 304 -2.03 -19.33 8.84
CA VAL A 304 -2.93 -20.05 9.76
C VAL A 304 -4.04 -20.83 9.04
N CYS A 305 -4.16 -20.77 7.71
CA CYS A 305 -5.30 -21.34 7.01
C CYS A 305 -5.24 -22.88 7.04
N PRO A 306 -6.12 -23.58 7.79
CA PRO A 306 -6.04 -25.03 7.89
C PRO A 306 -6.48 -25.74 6.59
N GLY A 307 -7.30 -25.05 5.79
CA GLY A 307 -7.74 -25.54 4.49
C GLY A 307 -8.51 -26.86 4.53
N LYS A 308 -8.82 -27.38 3.35
CA LYS A 308 -9.44 -28.71 3.21
C LYS A 308 -8.32 -29.73 3.02
N LYS A 309 -8.26 -30.75 3.89
CA LYS A 309 -7.19 -31.77 3.86
C LYS A 309 -5.76 -31.17 3.88
N GLY A 310 -5.58 -30.03 4.57
CA GLY A 310 -4.30 -29.32 4.65
C GLY A 310 -3.96 -28.43 3.44
N GLN A 311 -4.83 -28.35 2.43
CA GLN A 311 -4.65 -27.45 1.29
C GLN A 311 -5.25 -26.09 1.62
N SER A 312 -4.41 -25.06 1.76
CA SER A 312 -4.84 -23.70 2.10
C SER A 312 -5.94 -23.18 1.17
N ALA A 313 -6.86 -22.41 1.74
CA ALA A 313 -7.90 -21.69 1.02
C ALA A 313 -7.49 -20.25 0.69
N LEU A 314 -6.26 -19.86 1.03
CA LEU A 314 -5.71 -18.54 0.79
C LEU A 314 -4.30 -18.66 0.20
N GLU A 315 -3.99 -17.79 -0.75
CA GLU A 315 -2.67 -17.69 -1.38
C GLU A 315 -2.29 -16.20 -1.50
N MET A 316 -1.03 -15.86 -1.27
CA MET A 316 -0.55 -14.49 -1.49
C MET A 316 -0.27 -14.29 -2.97
N VAL A 317 -0.93 -13.29 -3.58
CA VAL A 317 -0.72 -12.92 -4.98
C VAL A 317 -0.34 -11.45 -5.11
N PRO A 318 0.31 -11.01 -6.20
CA PRO A 318 0.60 -9.60 -6.42
C PRO A 318 -0.67 -8.74 -6.35
N ILE A 319 -0.59 -7.60 -5.64
CA ILE A 319 -1.76 -6.71 -5.44
C ILE A 319 -2.36 -6.22 -6.77
N THR A 320 -1.52 -6.08 -7.80
CA THR A 320 -1.92 -5.66 -9.15
C THR A 320 -2.96 -6.57 -9.79
N THR A 321 -3.01 -7.84 -9.38
CA THR A 321 -4.02 -8.80 -9.87
C THR A 321 -5.35 -8.73 -9.12
N GLN A 322 -5.42 -7.96 -8.02
CA GLN A 322 -6.56 -7.98 -7.10
C GLN A 322 -7.27 -6.63 -6.94
N TYR A 323 -6.82 -5.54 -7.58
CA TYR A 323 -7.47 -4.22 -7.41
C TYR A 323 -8.98 -4.26 -7.71
N ASP A 324 -9.41 -4.98 -8.75
CA ASP A 324 -10.83 -5.12 -9.09
C ASP A 324 -11.64 -5.83 -8.00
N ASN A 325 -11.01 -6.62 -7.13
CA ASN A 325 -11.69 -7.29 -6.03
C ASN A 325 -12.03 -6.32 -4.87
N GLN A 326 -11.50 -5.09 -4.87
CA GLN A 326 -11.88 -4.05 -3.91
C GLN A 326 -13.38 -3.71 -4.01
N LYS A 327 -13.94 -3.66 -5.23
CA LYS A 327 -15.38 -3.39 -5.43
C LYS A 327 -16.27 -4.38 -4.68
N ASN A 328 -15.82 -5.63 -4.55
CA ASN A 328 -16.53 -6.67 -3.82
C ASN A 328 -16.46 -6.40 -2.32
N TRP A 329 -15.31 -5.98 -1.78
CA TRP A 329 -15.22 -5.54 -0.38
C TRP A 329 -16.15 -4.37 -0.08
N ASP A 330 -16.14 -3.35 -0.94
CA ASP A 330 -16.96 -2.15 -0.76
C ASP A 330 -18.46 -2.51 -0.75
N TYR A 331 -18.90 -3.38 -1.67
CA TYR A 331 -20.27 -3.92 -1.66
C TYR A 331 -20.59 -4.64 -0.35
N MET A 332 -19.69 -5.51 0.12
CA MET A 332 -19.91 -6.29 1.34
C MET A 332 -20.06 -5.37 2.57
N VAL A 333 -19.25 -4.33 2.67
CA VAL A 333 -19.32 -3.39 3.81
C VAL A 333 -20.56 -2.50 3.74
N GLN A 334 -20.99 -2.09 2.55
CA GLN A 334 -22.11 -1.15 2.37
C GLN A 334 -23.48 -1.83 2.38
N HIS A 335 -23.57 -3.06 1.86
CA HIS A 335 -24.86 -3.70 1.56
C HIS A 335 -25.13 -4.99 2.33
N VAL A 336 -24.14 -5.60 2.98
CA VAL A 336 -24.35 -6.84 3.74
C VAL A 336 -24.45 -6.55 5.23
N SER A 337 -25.62 -6.86 5.80
CA SER A 337 -25.89 -6.69 7.21
C SER A 337 -25.27 -7.82 8.05
N SER A 338 -24.79 -7.48 9.25
CA SER A 338 -24.20 -8.50 10.15
C SER A 338 -25.26 -9.51 10.57
N LYS A 339 -24.93 -10.80 10.40
CA LYS A 339 -25.76 -11.93 10.88
C LYS A 339 -25.29 -12.45 12.24
N ALA A 340 -24.55 -11.64 13.01
CA ALA A 340 -24.07 -12.00 14.34
C ALA A 340 -25.18 -12.43 15.31
N HIS A 341 -26.39 -11.88 15.18
CA HIS A 341 -27.55 -12.22 16.00
C HIS A 341 -28.04 -13.68 15.86
N LEU A 342 -27.60 -14.40 14.82
CA LEU A 342 -27.93 -15.81 14.61
C LEU A 342 -27.04 -16.77 15.41
N VAL A 343 -25.99 -16.27 16.06
CA VAL A 343 -25.02 -17.09 16.82
C VAL A 343 -24.66 -16.45 18.16
N ASP A 344 -24.20 -17.25 19.10
CA ASP A 344 -23.45 -16.72 20.25
C ASP A 344 -22.03 -16.38 19.82
N THR A 345 -21.74 -15.09 19.67
CA THR A 345 -20.43 -14.56 19.24
C THR A 345 -19.31 -14.79 20.25
N LYS A 346 -19.64 -15.13 21.50
CA LYS A 346 -18.64 -15.38 22.55
C LYS A 346 -18.26 -16.87 22.66
N LEU A 347 -19.00 -17.75 21.99
CA LEU A 347 -18.87 -19.19 22.17
C LEU A 347 -17.53 -19.74 21.68
N ASN A 348 -17.04 -19.28 20.53
CA ASN A 348 -15.81 -19.78 19.92
C ASN A 348 -15.25 -18.82 18.85
N VAL A 349 -14.04 -19.14 18.36
CA VAL A 349 -13.32 -18.38 17.32
C VAL A 349 -14.16 -18.19 16.05
N LYS A 350 -14.88 -19.22 15.58
CA LYS A 350 -15.67 -19.09 14.35
C LYS A 350 -16.78 -18.06 14.53
N ASN A 351 -17.53 -18.15 15.61
CA ASN A 351 -18.70 -17.31 15.85
C ASN A 351 -18.33 -15.85 16.12
N SER A 352 -17.23 -15.60 16.83
CA SER A 352 -16.80 -14.23 17.15
C SER A 352 -16.57 -13.40 15.89
N GLN A 353 -16.13 -14.01 14.80
CA GLN A 353 -15.83 -13.31 13.56
C GLN A 353 -17.05 -12.95 12.71
N PHE A 354 -18.26 -13.35 13.10
CA PHE A 354 -19.49 -12.84 12.46
C PHE A 354 -19.93 -11.48 13.02
N ALA A 355 -19.38 -11.07 14.18
CA ALA A 355 -19.54 -9.72 14.70
C ALA A 355 -18.72 -8.73 13.85
N LYS A 356 -19.25 -7.51 13.69
CA LYS A 356 -18.53 -6.43 13.00
C LYS A 356 -17.36 -5.97 13.90
N PRO A 357 -16.10 -6.04 13.44
CA PRO A 357 -14.99 -5.44 14.19
C PRO A 357 -15.17 -3.93 14.31
N LEU A 358 -14.92 -3.36 15.50
CA LEU A 358 -14.96 -1.90 15.71
C LEU A 358 -13.56 -1.27 15.79
N PHE A 359 -12.51 -2.09 15.70
CA PHE A 359 -11.12 -1.66 15.55
C PHE A 359 -10.56 -2.20 14.22
N GLU A 360 -10.42 -1.32 13.23
CA GLU A 360 -10.04 -1.66 11.85
C GLU A 360 -8.99 -0.69 11.28
N PHE A 361 -8.17 -1.18 10.34
CA PHE A 361 -7.26 -0.38 9.50
C PHE A 361 -6.27 0.52 10.25
N SER A 362 -5.86 0.11 11.46
CA SER A 362 -4.92 0.88 12.29
C SER A 362 -3.56 1.13 11.62
N GLY A 363 -2.84 2.17 12.05
CA GLY A 363 -1.46 2.47 11.62
C GLY A 363 -0.37 1.52 12.17
N ALA A 364 -0.76 0.35 12.72
CA ALA A 364 0.16 -0.62 13.29
C ALA A 364 1.03 -1.32 12.22
N CYS A 365 2.09 -2.01 12.68
CA CYS A 365 2.99 -2.75 11.80
C CYS A 365 2.27 -3.84 11.01
N SER A 366 2.78 -4.20 9.83
CA SER A 366 2.38 -5.42 9.13
C SER A 366 2.66 -6.64 10.02
N GLY A 367 1.63 -7.44 10.31
CA GLY A 367 1.74 -8.61 11.21
C GLY A 367 1.78 -8.26 12.70
N CYS A 368 1.27 -7.09 13.12
CA CYS A 368 1.27 -6.68 14.52
C CYS A 368 0.63 -7.74 15.45
N GLY A 369 1.31 -8.09 16.53
CA GLY A 369 0.82 -9.06 17.52
C GLY A 369 -0.18 -8.51 18.53
N GLU A 370 -0.42 -7.19 18.58
CA GLU A 370 -1.30 -6.56 19.57
C GLU A 370 -2.74 -6.43 19.06
N THR A 371 -2.88 -5.95 17.82
CA THR A 371 -4.18 -5.53 17.27
C THR A 371 -5.19 -6.66 17.04
N PRO A 372 -4.84 -7.93 16.79
CA PRO A 372 -5.82 -9.02 16.75
C PRO A 372 -6.58 -9.18 18.08
N TYR A 373 -5.91 -8.92 19.21
CA TYR A 373 -6.54 -9.00 20.53
C TYR A 373 -7.53 -7.85 20.74
N ILE A 374 -7.14 -6.61 20.40
CA ILE A 374 -8.02 -5.44 20.50
C ILE A 374 -9.25 -5.61 19.61
N LYS A 375 -9.05 -6.02 18.36
CA LYS A 375 -10.11 -6.32 17.39
C LYS A 375 -11.11 -7.37 17.91
N LEU A 376 -10.65 -8.34 18.70
CA LEU A 376 -11.52 -9.36 19.27
C LEU A 376 -12.34 -8.86 20.47
N ILE A 377 -11.78 -7.91 21.24
CA ILE A 377 -12.46 -7.32 22.40
C ILE A 377 -13.62 -6.42 21.95
N THR A 378 -13.44 -5.67 20.87
CA THR A 378 -14.47 -4.83 20.25
C THR A 378 -15.53 -5.65 19.54
#